data_AF-F1VVU9-F1
#
_entry.id   AF-F1VVU9-F1
#
_cell.length_a   1.000
_cell.length_b   1.000
_cell.length_c   1.000
_cell.angle_alpha   90.00
_cell.angle_beta   90.00
_cell.angle_gamma   90.00
#
_symmetry.space_group_name_H-M   'P 1'
#
loop_
_entity.id
_entity.type
_entity.pdbx_description
1 polymer ?
#
loop_
_entity_poly.entity_id
_entity_poly.type
_entity_poly.pdbx_seq_one_letter_code
_entity_poly.pdbx_strand_id
1 'polypeptide(L)'
;MARAGILYSDLANAAARLVAEGKNPTVDSVRVALGSTGSKSTIAPLLKRWKAEHQDAVVDVAQGLGLPGPLLQAMKGIHEKLQDDVQQQLEQARDAHHVALLAAHEATQQAEDEKRVLQEGKAALSTDLDQVRESRAQLDAQYQAMAIRQAVLQAEQDGAQQRLLDRAAEVAALNGQLTQARAQFDHYLDAAAEQRTQERQAAEQRVMRVEQELAGLRQQHLQQQVALSRYEARISQLQDDNSQLKGDLQDAKKSWEACRTERDLLAYQLAAMTAGQPVLLQKVAEAQEAATQLRIALATQIGQAEVMTGQLVRNDSKIEELDQLRLMLIEERAQLQVRLAHCEQRERATQDGKPG
;
A
#
# COMPACT_ATOMS: atom_id res chain seq x y z
N MET A 1 -53.80 -104.82 -107.49
CA MET A 1 -52.66 -104.92 -108.42
C MET A 1 -52.19 -106.37 -108.42
N ALA A 2 -52.38 -107.05 -109.56
CA ALA A 2 -51.94 -108.43 -109.75
C ALA A 2 -50.45 -108.54 -109.41
N ARG A 3 -50.12 -109.35 -108.40
CA ARG A 3 -48.75 -109.75 -108.11
C ARG A 3 -48.68 -111.23 -108.43
N ALA A 4 -47.86 -111.54 -109.44
CA ALA A 4 -47.71 -112.86 -110.03
C ALA A 4 -47.65 -113.94 -108.95
N GLY A 5 -48.55 -114.92 -109.03
CA GLY A 5 -48.44 -116.12 -108.22
C GLY A 5 -47.09 -116.76 -108.51
N ILE A 6 -46.37 -117.17 -107.48
CA ILE A 6 -45.07 -117.81 -107.64
C ILE A 6 -45.27 -119.15 -108.33
N LEU A 7 -44.58 -119.35 -109.46
CA LEU A 7 -44.53 -120.64 -110.12
C LEU A 7 -43.53 -121.56 -109.40
N TYR A 8 -43.84 -122.86 -109.40
CA TYR A 8 -42.97 -123.89 -108.80
C TYR A 8 -41.55 -123.89 -109.41
N SER A 9 -41.42 -123.59 -110.70
CA SER A 9 -40.13 -123.49 -111.42
C SER A 9 -39.23 -122.40 -110.85
N ASP A 10 -39.79 -121.24 -110.48
CA ASP A 10 -39.03 -120.11 -109.96
C ASP A 10 -38.51 -120.43 -108.55
N LEU A 11 -39.36 -121.06 -107.74
CA LEU A 11 -38.99 -121.53 -106.41
C LEU A 11 -37.93 -122.64 -106.47
N ALA A 12 -38.06 -123.59 -107.40
CA ALA A 12 -37.08 -124.65 -107.61
C ALA A 12 -35.70 -124.09 -108.03
N ASN A 13 -35.67 -123.12 -108.93
CA ASN A 13 -34.43 -122.45 -109.35
C ASN A 13 -33.80 -121.64 -108.21
N ALA A 14 -34.60 -120.92 -107.42
CA ALA A 14 -34.11 -120.17 -106.27
C ALA A 14 -33.56 -121.09 -105.17
N ALA A 15 -34.23 -122.21 -104.91
CA ALA A 15 -33.78 -123.21 -103.94
C ALA A 15 -32.51 -123.94 -104.43
N ALA A 16 -32.42 -124.29 -105.71
CA ALA A 16 -31.23 -124.90 -106.30
C ALA A 16 -30.01 -123.97 -106.26
N ARG A 17 -30.18 -122.66 -106.53
CA ARG A 17 -29.10 -121.66 -106.40
C ARG A 17 -28.59 -121.55 -104.96
N LEU A 18 -29.48 -121.52 -103.97
CA LEU A 18 -29.08 -121.47 -102.57
C LEU A 18 -28.28 -122.71 -102.13
N VAL A 19 -28.66 -123.89 -102.62
CA VAL A 19 -27.90 -125.12 -102.38
C VAL A 19 -26.53 -125.10 -103.07
N ALA A 20 -26.45 -124.59 -104.31
CA ALA A 20 -25.16 -124.42 -105.00
C ALA A 20 -24.22 -123.43 -104.28
N GLU A 21 -24.77 -122.46 -103.55
CA GLU A 21 -24.03 -121.55 -102.66
C GLU A 21 -23.70 -122.17 -101.28
N GLY A 22 -24.02 -123.44 -101.04
CA GLY A 22 -23.78 -124.13 -99.77
C GLY A 22 -24.71 -123.70 -98.62
N LYS A 23 -25.77 -122.95 -98.89
CA LYS A 23 -26.74 -122.47 -97.90
C LYS A 23 -27.98 -123.36 -97.89
N ASN A 24 -28.45 -123.74 -96.71
CA ASN A 24 -29.59 -124.65 -96.57
C ASN A 24 -30.92 -123.89 -96.85
N PRO A 25 -31.71 -124.26 -97.88
CA PRO A 25 -32.87 -123.47 -98.29
C PRO A 25 -33.99 -123.54 -97.24
N THR A 26 -34.18 -122.46 -96.50
CA THR A 26 -35.31 -122.24 -95.58
C THR A 26 -36.37 -121.37 -96.23
N VAL A 27 -37.59 -121.35 -95.70
CA VAL A 27 -38.70 -120.56 -96.28
C VAL A 27 -38.32 -119.08 -96.40
N ASP A 28 -37.60 -118.53 -95.41
CA ASP A 28 -37.15 -117.14 -95.43
C ASP A 28 -35.99 -116.92 -96.41
N SER A 29 -35.01 -117.82 -96.49
CA SER A 29 -33.90 -117.66 -97.44
C SER A 29 -34.36 -117.78 -98.90
N VAL A 30 -35.27 -118.71 -99.20
CA VAL A 30 -35.86 -118.88 -100.54
C VAL A 30 -36.74 -117.68 -100.90
N ARG A 31 -37.49 -117.13 -99.93
CA ARG A 31 -38.26 -115.91 -100.12
C ARG A 31 -37.35 -114.72 -100.44
N VAL A 32 -36.22 -114.57 -99.76
CA VAL A 32 -35.23 -113.51 -100.10
C VAL A 32 -34.65 -113.73 -101.49
N ALA A 33 -34.29 -114.96 -101.85
CA ALA A 33 -33.77 -115.29 -103.19
C ALA A 33 -34.78 -115.04 -104.32
N LEU A 34 -36.09 -115.13 -104.02
CA LEU A 34 -37.20 -114.76 -104.91
C LEU A 34 -37.54 -113.25 -104.87
N GLY A 35 -36.69 -112.41 -104.27
CA GLY A 35 -36.90 -110.96 -104.19
C GLY A 35 -37.96 -110.55 -103.16
N SER A 36 -38.07 -111.29 -102.05
CA SER A 36 -39.06 -111.10 -100.96
C SER A 36 -40.53 -111.20 -101.40
N THR A 37 -40.77 -111.84 -102.54
CA THR A 37 -42.12 -112.05 -103.10
C THR A 37 -42.65 -113.42 -102.67
N GLY A 38 -43.96 -113.51 -102.40
CA GLY A 38 -44.62 -114.73 -101.90
C GLY A 38 -44.85 -114.75 -100.40
N SER A 39 -46.04 -115.14 -99.97
CA SER A 39 -46.33 -115.37 -98.56
C SER A 39 -45.68 -116.68 -98.10
N LYS A 40 -45.28 -116.73 -96.82
CA LYS A 40 -44.74 -117.94 -96.18
C LYS A 40 -45.66 -119.15 -96.38
N SER A 41 -46.98 -118.93 -96.42
CA SER A 41 -48.00 -119.96 -96.65
C SER A 41 -47.98 -120.58 -98.05
N THR A 42 -47.51 -119.85 -99.07
CA THR A 42 -47.42 -120.35 -100.45
C THR A 42 -46.05 -120.99 -100.72
N ILE A 43 -44.98 -120.41 -100.16
CA ILE A 43 -43.61 -120.90 -100.32
C ILE A 43 -43.39 -122.21 -99.54
N ALA A 44 -43.94 -122.34 -98.33
CA ALA A 44 -43.74 -123.53 -97.49
C ALA A 44 -44.17 -124.86 -98.15
N PRO A 45 -45.38 -125.01 -98.74
CA PRO A 45 -45.77 -126.26 -99.39
C PRO A 45 -44.99 -126.53 -100.69
N LEU A 46 -44.67 -125.50 -101.47
CA LEU A 46 -43.85 -125.64 -102.69
C LEU A 46 -42.40 -125.99 -102.37
N LEU A 47 -41.80 -125.38 -101.34
CA LEU A 47 -40.47 -125.72 -100.84
C LEU A 47 -40.45 -127.11 -100.21
N LYS A 48 -41.54 -127.54 -99.55
CA LYS A 48 -41.67 -128.90 -99.05
C LYS A 48 -41.76 -129.91 -100.20
N ARG A 49 -42.45 -129.58 -101.30
CA ARG A 49 -42.49 -130.41 -102.52
C ARG A 49 -41.12 -130.47 -103.21
N TRP A 50 -40.45 -129.34 -103.36
CA TRP A 50 -39.09 -129.29 -103.91
C TRP A 50 -38.09 -130.03 -103.03
N LYS A 51 -38.16 -129.85 -101.71
CA LYS A 51 -37.37 -130.63 -100.77
C LYS A 51 -37.73 -132.10 -100.83
N ALA A 52 -38.99 -132.52 -100.97
CA ALA A 52 -39.29 -133.93 -101.15
C ALA A 52 -38.72 -134.50 -102.46
N GLU A 53 -38.73 -133.73 -103.56
CA GLU A 53 -38.14 -134.12 -104.85
C GLU A 53 -36.59 -134.04 -104.87
N HIS A 54 -35.96 -133.29 -103.96
CA HIS A 54 -34.49 -133.07 -103.90
C HIS A 54 -33.83 -133.52 -102.56
N GLN A 55 -34.57 -134.00 -101.57
CA GLN A 55 -34.04 -134.54 -100.29
C GLN A 55 -33.58 -135.98 -100.43
N ASP A 56 -33.97 -136.69 -101.49
CA ASP A 56 -33.34 -137.94 -101.87
C ASP A 56 -31.91 -137.75 -102.41
N ALA A 57 -31.45 -136.51 -102.62
CA ALA A 57 -30.08 -136.18 -103.04
C ALA A 57 -29.14 -135.73 -101.92
N VAL A 58 -29.62 -135.57 -100.66
CA VAL A 58 -28.78 -135.17 -99.51
C VAL A 58 -28.49 -136.33 -98.55
N VAL A 59 -29.15 -137.47 -98.73
CA VAL A 59 -28.75 -138.76 -98.13
C VAL A 59 -27.57 -139.39 -98.89
N ASP A 60 -27.22 -138.85 -100.07
CA ASP A 60 -26.24 -139.44 -100.99
C ASP A 60 -24.88 -138.70 -101.07
N VAL A 61 -24.56 -137.83 -100.09
CA VAL A 61 -23.22 -137.22 -99.95
C VAL A 61 -22.39 -137.88 -98.85
N ALA A 62 -23.02 -138.71 -98.01
CA ALA A 62 -22.32 -139.55 -97.03
C ALA A 62 -21.86 -140.90 -97.62
N GLN A 63 -22.32 -141.27 -98.83
CA GLN A 63 -21.90 -142.49 -99.54
C GLN A 63 -21.00 -142.22 -100.76
N GLY A 64 -20.92 -140.97 -101.26
CA GLY A 64 -20.14 -140.62 -102.45
C GLY A 64 -18.70 -140.12 -102.23
N LEU A 65 -18.27 -139.85 -100.99
CA LEU A 65 -16.93 -139.28 -100.71
C LEU A 65 -15.88 -140.29 -100.27
N GLY A 66 -16.19 -141.59 -100.14
CA GLY A 66 -15.17 -142.62 -99.90
C GLY A 66 -14.26 -142.37 -98.69
N LEU A 67 -14.68 -141.50 -97.76
CA LEU A 67 -13.97 -141.26 -96.51
C LEU A 67 -14.42 -142.33 -95.51
N PRO A 68 -13.50 -143.16 -94.99
CA PRO A 68 -13.83 -144.20 -94.04
C PRO A 68 -14.57 -143.61 -92.84
N GLY A 69 -15.68 -144.22 -92.41
CA GLY A 69 -16.42 -143.85 -91.20
C GLY A 69 -15.55 -143.49 -89.96
N PRO A 70 -14.37 -144.12 -89.74
CA PRO A 70 -13.44 -143.74 -88.67
C PRO A 70 -12.91 -142.28 -88.74
N LEU A 71 -12.72 -141.73 -89.94
CA LEU A 71 -12.11 -140.40 -90.13
C LEU A 71 -13.11 -139.27 -89.84
N LEU A 72 -14.37 -139.43 -90.25
CA LEU A 72 -15.46 -138.52 -89.86
C LEU A 72 -15.72 -138.54 -88.35
N GLN A 73 -15.58 -139.72 -87.73
CA GLN A 73 -15.69 -139.87 -86.29
C GLN A 73 -14.49 -139.22 -85.55
N ALA A 74 -13.28 -139.33 -86.09
CA ALA A 74 -12.10 -138.63 -85.55
C ALA A 74 -12.20 -137.10 -85.71
N MET A 75 -12.69 -136.59 -86.84
CA MET A 75 -12.92 -135.15 -87.04
C MET A 75 -14.03 -134.62 -86.13
N LYS A 76 -15.11 -135.37 -85.92
CA LYS A 76 -16.13 -135.04 -84.91
C LYS A 76 -15.53 -135.03 -83.51
N GLY A 77 -14.73 -136.03 -83.13
CA GLY A 77 -14.06 -136.07 -81.83
C GLY A 77 -13.03 -134.95 -81.62
N ILE A 78 -12.34 -134.51 -82.67
CA ILE A 78 -11.44 -133.33 -82.60
C ILE A 78 -12.27 -132.04 -82.48
N HIS A 79 -13.39 -131.93 -83.19
CA HIS A 79 -14.28 -130.79 -83.07
C HIS A 79 -14.93 -130.71 -81.68
N GLU A 80 -15.40 -131.84 -81.14
CA GLU A 80 -15.94 -131.96 -79.78
C GLU A 80 -14.87 -131.60 -78.74
N LYS A 81 -13.65 -132.14 -78.85
CA LYS A 81 -12.54 -131.76 -77.95
C LYS A 81 -12.15 -130.28 -78.07
N LEU A 82 -12.11 -129.73 -79.28
CA LEU A 82 -11.83 -128.30 -79.47
C LEU A 82 -12.96 -127.44 -78.89
N GLN A 83 -14.21 -127.90 -79.02
CA GLN A 83 -15.37 -127.23 -78.46
C GLN A 83 -15.35 -127.28 -76.94
N ASP A 84 -15.00 -128.42 -76.34
CA ASP A 84 -14.79 -128.60 -74.90
C ASP A 84 -13.61 -127.77 -74.38
N ASP A 85 -12.48 -127.73 -75.08
CA ASP A 85 -11.29 -126.93 -74.72
C ASP A 85 -11.61 -125.42 -74.78
N VAL A 86 -12.32 -124.97 -75.82
CA VAL A 86 -12.78 -123.57 -75.93
C VAL A 86 -13.80 -123.26 -74.84
N GLN A 87 -14.74 -124.17 -74.55
CA GLN A 87 -15.71 -124.01 -73.47
C GLN A 87 -15.01 -123.88 -72.11
N GLN A 88 -14.02 -124.73 -71.84
CA GLN A 88 -13.23 -124.72 -70.61
C GLN A 88 -12.38 -123.45 -70.47
N GLN A 89 -11.73 -122.99 -71.55
CA GLN A 89 -11.00 -121.72 -71.54
C GLN A 89 -11.92 -120.52 -71.31
N LEU A 90 -13.14 -120.58 -71.86
CA LEU A 90 -14.12 -119.51 -71.73
C LEU A 90 -14.75 -119.49 -70.34
N GLU A 91 -14.93 -120.66 -69.71
CA GLU A 91 -15.27 -120.78 -68.28
C GLU A 91 -14.16 -120.26 -67.38
N GLN A 92 -12.90 -120.66 -67.61
CA GLN A 92 -11.75 -120.13 -66.86
C GLN A 92 -11.60 -118.60 -67.01
N ALA A 93 -11.78 -118.07 -68.21
CA ALA A 93 -11.75 -116.63 -68.45
C ALA A 93 -12.92 -115.90 -67.77
N ARG A 94 -14.12 -116.51 -67.73
CA ARG A 94 -15.28 -115.97 -67.00
C ARG A 94 -15.03 -115.96 -65.50
N ASP A 95 -14.49 -117.04 -64.94
CA ASP A 95 -14.18 -117.13 -63.52
C ASP A 95 -13.08 -116.14 -63.13
N ALA A 96 -12.00 -116.07 -63.92
CA ALA A 96 -10.93 -115.09 -63.71
C ALA A 96 -11.45 -113.65 -63.81
N HIS A 97 -12.31 -113.35 -64.79
CA HIS A 97 -12.95 -112.05 -64.90
C HIS A 97 -13.89 -111.77 -63.73
N HIS A 98 -14.67 -112.76 -63.27
CA HIS A 98 -15.56 -112.60 -62.13
C HIS A 98 -14.77 -112.28 -60.85
N VAL A 99 -13.69 -113.00 -60.59
CA VAL A 99 -12.77 -112.73 -59.48
C VAL A 99 -12.15 -111.33 -59.60
N ALA A 100 -11.68 -110.95 -60.80
CA ALA A 100 -11.12 -109.61 -61.02
C ALA A 100 -12.14 -108.50 -60.82
N LEU A 101 -13.41 -108.73 -61.20
CA LEU A 101 -14.49 -107.76 -61.06
C LEU A 101 -14.92 -107.61 -59.60
N LEU A 102 -14.95 -108.71 -58.83
CA LEU A 102 -15.16 -108.67 -57.38
C LEU A 102 -14.03 -107.92 -56.67
N ALA A 103 -12.77 -108.24 -56.99
CA ALA A 103 -11.60 -107.55 -56.41
C ALA A 103 -11.58 -106.05 -56.77
N ALA A 104 -11.93 -105.70 -58.00
CA ALA A 104 -12.06 -104.30 -58.41
C ALA A 104 -13.21 -103.60 -57.67
N HIS A 105 -14.33 -104.28 -57.45
CA HIS A 105 -15.47 -103.73 -56.72
C HIS A 105 -15.12 -103.49 -55.25
N GLU A 106 -14.49 -104.46 -54.58
CA GLU A 106 -13.99 -104.31 -53.21
C GLU A 106 -12.98 -103.15 -53.10
N ALA A 107 -12.04 -103.04 -54.03
CA ALA A 107 -11.08 -101.93 -54.05
C ALA A 107 -11.76 -100.56 -54.25
N THR A 108 -12.78 -100.48 -55.12
CA THR A 108 -13.56 -99.23 -55.28
C THR A 108 -14.35 -98.89 -54.02
N GLN A 109 -14.95 -99.87 -53.34
CA GLN A 109 -15.67 -99.63 -52.09
C GLN A 109 -14.73 -99.14 -50.99
N GLN A 110 -13.57 -99.78 -50.82
CA GLN A 110 -12.55 -99.34 -49.86
C GLN A 110 -12.10 -97.90 -50.14
N ALA A 111 -11.82 -97.55 -51.40
CA ALA A 111 -11.43 -96.20 -51.77
C ALA A 111 -12.56 -95.16 -51.54
N GLU A 112 -13.82 -95.55 -51.76
CA GLU A 112 -14.98 -94.69 -51.46
C GLU A 112 -15.16 -94.46 -49.96
N ASP A 113 -15.00 -95.50 -49.14
CA ASP A 113 -15.05 -95.41 -47.68
C ASP A 113 -13.92 -94.54 -47.13
N GLU A 114 -12.68 -94.74 -47.59
CA GLU A 114 -11.53 -93.91 -47.23
C GLU A 114 -11.76 -92.44 -47.60
N LYS A 115 -12.27 -92.19 -48.82
CA LYS A 115 -12.63 -90.83 -49.26
C LYS A 115 -13.71 -90.23 -48.37
N ARG A 116 -14.71 -91.00 -47.94
CA ARG A 116 -15.77 -90.52 -47.05
C ARG A 116 -15.20 -90.12 -45.70
N VAL A 117 -14.37 -90.96 -45.10
CA VAL A 117 -13.69 -90.66 -43.82
C VAL A 117 -12.81 -89.41 -43.93
N LEU A 118 -12.05 -89.28 -45.02
CA LEU A 118 -11.24 -88.07 -45.27
C LEU A 118 -12.08 -86.81 -45.47
N GLN A 119 -13.24 -86.92 -46.14
CA GLN A 119 -14.17 -85.81 -46.31
C GLN A 119 -14.81 -85.38 -44.99
N GLU A 120 -15.24 -86.34 -44.17
CA GLU A 120 -15.74 -86.10 -42.80
C GLU A 120 -14.66 -85.43 -41.94
N GLY A 121 -13.42 -85.93 -41.98
CA GLY A 121 -12.28 -85.36 -41.27
C GLY A 121 -11.95 -83.94 -41.72
N LYS A 122 -11.98 -83.66 -43.04
CA LYS A 122 -11.78 -82.30 -43.57
C LYS A 122 -12.89 -81.34 -43.15
N ALA A 123 -14.14 -81.81 -43.13
CA ALA A 123 -15.28 -81.00 -42.69
C ALA A 123 -15.19 -80.66 -41.19
N ALA A 124 -14.80 -81.63 -40.36
CA ALA A 124 -14.55 -81.41 -38.94
C ALA A 124 -13.41 -80.40 -38.73
N LEU A 125 -12.26 -80.60 -39.40
CA LEU A 125 -11.11 -79.71 -39.27
C LEU A 125 -11.40 -78.28 -39.76
N SER A 126 -12.21 -78.13 -40.82
CA SER A 126 -12.67 -76.82 -41.28
C SER A 126 -13.53 -76.12 -40.23
N THR A 127 -14.43 -76.88 -39.59
CA THR A 127 -15.30 -76.36 -38.54
C THR A 127 -14.46 -75.89 -37.34
N ASP A 128 -13.48 -76.69 -36.92
CA ASP A 128 -12.58 -76.34 -35.82
C ASP A 128 -11.75 -75.09 -36.14
N LEU A 129 -11.24 -74.97 -37.38
CA LEU A 129 -10.51 -73.79 -37.83
C LEU A 129 -11.36 -72.53 -37.80
N ASP A 130 -12.63 -72.63 -38.19
CA ASP A 130 -13.55 -71.49 -38.17
C ASP A 130 -13.91 -71.09 -36.74
N GLN A 131 -14.13 -72.05 -35.82
CA GLN A 131 -14.32 -71.77 -34.39
C GLN A 131 -13.09 -71.09 -33.76
N VAL A 132 -11.88 -71.57 -34.07
CA VAL A 132 -10.64 -70.95 -33.57
C VAL A 132 -10.48 -69.54 -34.12
N ARG A 133 -10.78 -69.31 -35.41
CA ARG A 133 -10.75 -67.96 -36.00
C ARG A 133 -11.74 -67.02 -35.34
N GLU A 134 -12.95 -67.48 -35.06
CA GLU A 134 -13.98 -66.69 -34.39
C GLU A 134 -13.56 -66.35 -32.95
N SER A 135 -13.09 -67.33 -32.18
CA SER A 135 -12.60 -67.10 -30.82
C SER A 135 -11.42 -66.12 -30.78
N ARG A 136 -10.49 -66.21 -31.74
CA ARG A 136 -9.38 -65.27 -31.89
C ARG A 136 -9.88 -63.87 -32.22
N ALA A 137 -10.82 -63.73 -33.16
CA ALA A 137 -11.39 -62.42 -33.51
C ALA A 137 -12.10 -61.78 -32.31
N GLN A 138 -12.81 -62.58 -31.50
CA GLN A 138 -13.42 -62.11 -30.26
C GLN A 138 -12.38 -61.67 -29.24
N LEU A 139 -11.30 -62.44 -29.06
CA LEU A 139 -10.21 -62.10 -28.13
C LEU A 139 -9.48 -60.82 -28.56
N ASP A 140 -9.20 -60.68 -29.86
CA ASP A 140 -8.57 -59.49 -30.43
C ASP A 140 -9.48 -58.25 -30.23
N ALA A 141 -10.79 -58.39 -30.44
CA ALA A 141 -11.75 -57.31 -30.18
C ALA A 141 -11.81 -56.91 -28.69
N GLN A 142 -11.78 -57.89 -27.77
CA GLN A 142 -11.73 -57.62 -26.33
C GLN A 142 -10.42 -56.93 -25.93
N TYR A 143 -9.28 -57.36 -26.48
CA TYR A 143 -7.98 -56.74 -26.22
C TYR A 143 -7.96 -55.28 -26.69
N GLN A 144 -8.46 -55.00 -27.90
CA GLN A 144 -8.57 -53.63 -28.41
C GLN A 144 -9.50 -52.77 -27.55
N ALA A 145 -10.65 -53.29 -27.12
CA ALA A 145 -11.55 -52.57 -26.24
C ALA A 145 -10.90 -52.25 -24.88
N MET A 146 -10.16 -53.20 -24.30
CA MET A 146 -9.41 -52.98 -23.07
C MET A 146 -8.28 -51.97 -23.24
N ALA A 147 -7.53 -52.03 -24.36
CA ALA A 147 -6.45 -51.08 -24.66
C ALA A 147 -6.99 -49.64 -24.79
N ILE A 148 -8.11 -49.45 -25.49
CA ILE A 148 -8.78 -48.15 -25.59
C ILE A 148 -9.23 -47.68 -24.21
N ARG A 149 -9.87 -48.55 -23.42
CA ARG A 149 -10.32 -48.19 -22.07
C ARG A 149 -9.16 -47.80 -21.15
N GLN A 150 -8.03 -48.50 -21.24
CA GLN A 150 -6.83 -48.17 -20.48
C GLN A 150 -6.26 -46.81 -20.90
N ALA A 151 -6.19 -46.53 -22.20
CA ALA A 151 -5.73 -45.23 -22.70
C ALA A 151 -6.63 -44.07 -22.24
N VAL A 152 -7.96 -44.27 -22.25
CA VAL A 152 -8.92 -43.27 -21.74
C VAL A 152 -8.73 -43.04 -20.23
N LEU A 153 -8.62 -44.11 -19.45
CA LEU A 153 -8.38 -44.00 -18.00
C LEU A 153 -7.05 -43.32 -17.68
N GLN A 154 -5.99 -43.59 -18.44
CA GLN A 154 -4.72 -42.88 -18.29
C GLN A 154 -4.85 -41.40 -18.61
N ALA A 155 -5.53 -41.03 -19.70
CA ALA A 155 -5.77 -39.63 -20.04
C ALA A 155 -6.61 -38.90 -18.97
N GLU A 156 -7.63 -39.57 -18.40
CA GLU A 156 -8.42 -39.04 -17.29
C GLU A 156 -7.59 -38.86 -16.02
N GLN A 157 -6.73 -39.83 -15.69
CA GLN A 157 -5.82 -39.78 -14.56
C GLN A 157 -4.82 -38.62 -14.70
N ASP A 158 -4.17 -38.50 -15.87
CA ASP A 158 -3.23 -37.43 -16.15
C ASP A 158 -3.92 -36.06 -16.07
N GLY A 159 -5.12 -35.94 -16.66
CA GLY A 159 -5.93 -34.73 -16.57
C GLY A 159 -6.35 -34.38 -15.14
N ALA A 160 -6.67 -35.37 -14.31
CA ALA A 160 -6.97 -35.16 -12.89
C ALA A 160 -5.72 -34.74 -12.09
N GLN A 161 -4.56 -35.33 -12.38
CA GLN A 161 -3.30 -34.96 -11.75
C GLN A 161 -2.89 -33.51 -12.09
N GLN A 162 -3.02 -33.09 -13.36
CA GLN A 162 -2.76 -31.70 -13.75
C GLN A 162 -3.67 -30.72 -13.01
N ARG A 163 -4.99 -31.00 -12.95
CA ARG A 163 -5.92 -30.17 -12.16
C ARG A 163 -5.57 -30.12 -10.68
N LEU A 164 -5.09 -31.21 -10.09
CA LEU A 164 -4.63 -31.21 -8.70
C LEU A 164 -3.38 -30.35 -8.50
N LEU A 165 -2.42 -30.40 -9.43
CA LEU A 165 -1.22 -29.56 -9.39
C LEU A 165 -1.57 -28.08 -9.53
N ASP A 166 -2.45 -27.73 -10.46
CA ASP A 166 -2.92 -26.34 -10.65
C ASP A 166 -3.60 -25.82 -9.38
N ARG A 167 -4.47 -26.63 -8.76
CA ARG A 167 -5.14 -26.26 -7.51
C ARG A 167 -4.18 -26.15 -6.33
N ALA A 168 -3.18 -27.03 -6.25
CA ALA A 168 -2.14 -26.92 -5.23
C ALA A 168 -1.32 -25.63 -5.40
N ALA A 169 -0.99 -25.24 -6.63
CA ALA A 169 -0.31 -23.99 -6.93
C ALA A 169 -1.18 -22.77 -6.59
N GLU A 170 -2.47 -22.79 -6.92
CA GLU A 170 -3.43 -21.74 -6.55
C GLU A 170 -3.53 -21.57 -5.03
N VAL A 171 -3.67 -22.67 -4.29
CA VAL A 171 -3.71 -22.66 -2.81
C VAL A 171 -2.40 -22.11 -2.23
N ALA A 172 -1.24 -22.50 -2.78
CA ALA A 172 0.06 -21.98 -2.35
C ALA A 172 0.16 -20.46 -2.60
N ALA A 173 -0.30 -19.98 -3.76
CA ALA A 173 -0.31 -18.56 -4.10
C ALA A 173 -1.23 -17.76 -3.16
N LEU A 174 -2.44 -18.26 -2.90
CA LEU A 174 -3.39 -17.64 -1.96
C LEU A 174 -2.85 -17.59 -0.53
N ASN A 175 -2.21 -18.66 -0.06
CA ASN A 175 -1.56 -18.67 1.25
C ASN A 175 -0.39 -17.68 1.33
N GLY A 176 0.38 -17.53 0.24
CA GLY A 176 1.42 -16.52 0.12
C GLY A 176 0.85 -15.09 0.24
N GLN A 177 -0.21 -14.79 -0.50
CA GLN A 177 -0.90 -13.49 -0.43
C GLN A 177 -1.47 -13.22 0.97
N LEU A 178 -2.07 -14.23 1.60
CA LEU A 178 -2.63 -14.10 2.95
C LEU A 178 -1.54 -13.85 3.99
N THR A 179 -0.39 -14.51 3.86
CA THR A 179 0.78 -14.28 4.72
C THR A 179 1.32 -12.86 4.53
N GLN A 180 1.43 -12.39 3.29
CA GLN A 180 1.85 -11.02 3.00
C GLN A 180 0.86 -9.99 3.55
N ALA A 181 -0.44 -10.21 3.41
CA ALA A 181 -1.47 -9.32 3.96
C ALA A 181 -1.38 -9.25 5.49
N ARG A 182 -1.19 -10.39 6.17
CA ARG A 182 -0.97 -10.42 7.63
C ARG A 182 0.26 -9.60 8.03
N ALA A 183 1.40 -9.80 7.36
CA ALA A 183 2.61 -9.03 7.65
C ALA A 183 2.40 -7.51 7.42
N GLN A 184 1.70 -7.13 6.36
CA GLN A 184 1.34 -5.72 6.10
C GLN A 184 0.42 -5.15 7.19
N PHE A 185 -0.54 -5.93 7.69
CA PHE A 185 -1.39 -5.52 8.81
C PHE A 185 -0.60 -5.35 10.10
N ASP A 186 0.32 -6.27 10.42
CA ASP A 186 1.17 -6.16 11.61
C ASP A 186 2.03 -4.88 11.53
N HIS A 187 2.67 -4.63 10.39
CA HIS A 187 3.43 -3.39 10.17
C HIS A 187 2.56 -2.12 10.27
N TYR A 188 1.32 -2.17 9.78
CA TYR A 188 0.38 -1.05 9.92
C TYR A 188 0.01 -0.81 11.39
N LEU A 189 -0.24 -1.87 12.16
CA LEU A 189 -0.55 -1.77 13.58
C LEU A 189 0.63 -1.19 14.36
N ASP A 190 1.85 -1.66 14.10
CA ASP A 190 3.07 -1.15 14.71
C ASP A 190 3.28 0.33 14.36
N ALA A 191 3.18 0.70 13.07
CA ALA A 191 3.31 2.08 12.62
C ALA A 191 2.23 3.00 13.24
N ALA A 192 0.99 2.53 13.34
CA ALA A 192 -0.08 3.29 13.98
C ALA A 192 0.13 3.43 15.50
N ALA A 193 0.69 2.42 16.16
CA ALA A 193 1.06 2.50 17.57
C ALA A 193 2.21 3.50 17.77
N GLU A 194 3.27 3.42 16.97
CA GLU A 194 4.39 4.37 16.99
C GLU A 194 3.91 5.80 16.75
N GLN A 195 3.09 6.04 15.73
CA GLN A 195 2.52 7.36 15.46
C GLN A 195 1.75 7.91 16.67
N ARG A 196 0.89 7.10 17.30
CA ARG A 196 0.15 7.52 18.51
C ARG A 196 1.09 7.84 19.68
N THR A 197 2.18 7.08 19.84
CA THR A 197 3.16 7.38 20.90
C THR A 197 3.91 8.68 20.63
N GLN A 198 4.30 8.94 19.38
CA GLN A 198 4.95 10.20 18.98
C GLN A 198 4.01 11.39 19.16
N GLU A 199 2.74 11.26 18.75
CA GLU A 199 1.73 12.32 18.95
C GLU A 199 1.49 12.61 20.44
N ARG A 200 1.45 11.58 21.29
CA ARG A 200 1.34 11.75 22.76
C ARG A 200 2.56 12.46 23.32
N GLN A 201 3.77 12.03 22.98
CA GLN A 201 5.00 12.69 23.43
C GLN A 201 5.06 14.15 22.97
N ALA A 202 4.69 14.44 21.73
CA ALA A 202 4.65 15.81 21.21
C ALA A 202 3.57 16.66 21.90
N ALA A 203 2.44 16.06 22.31
CA ALA A 203 1.43 16.74 23.10
C ALA A 203 1.94 17.02 24.53
N GLU A 204 2.55 16.04 25.19
CA GLU A 204 3.15 16.17 26.52
C GLU A 204 4.23 17.25 26.55
N GLN A 205 5.11 17.30 25.55
CA GLN A 205 6.12 18.36 25.42
C GLN A 205 5.49 19.75 25.27
N ARG A 206 4.41 19.87 24.49
CA ARG A 206 3.66 21.13 24.35
C ARG A 206 3.02 21.55 25.67
N VAL A 207 2.42 20.61 26.41
CA VAL A 207 1.86 20.88 27.75
C VAL A 207 2.96 21.35 28.71
N MET A 208 4.09 20.63 28.79
CA MET A 208 5.22 21.02 29.65
C MET A 208 5.74 22.43 29.32
N ARG A 209 5.84 22.78 28.03
CA ARG A 209 6.26 24.12 27.61
C ARG A 209 5.26 25.19 28.08
N VAL A 210 3.97 24.97 27.88
CA VAL A 210 2.94 25.92 28.33
C VAL A 210 2.91 26.04 29.85
N GLU A 211 3.10 24.94 30.59
CA GLU A 211 3.20 24.95 32.04
C GLU A 211 4.41 25.76 32.53
N GLN A 212 5.57 25.64 31.86
CA GLN A 212 6.75 26.45 32.16
C GLN A 212 6.52 27.93 31.87
N GLU A 213 5.94 28.27 30.71
CA GLU A 213 5.59 29.65 30.36
C GLU A 213 4.60 30.25 31.38
N LEU A 214 3.60 29.47 31.79
CA LEU A 214 2.61 29.86 32.79
C LEU A 214 3.23 30.02 34.19
N ALA A 215 4.14 29.15 34.58
CA ALA A 215 4.91 29.30 35.83
C ALA A 215 5.77 30.58 35.82
N GLY A 216 6.44 30.86 34.69
CA GLY A 216 7.22 32.09 34.50
C GLY A 216 6.34 33.34 34.60
N LEU A 217 5.18 33.35 33.94
CA LEU A 217 4.22 34.46 34.02
C LEU A 217 3.66 34.64 35.44
N ARG A 218 3.34 33.55 36.15
CA ARG A 218 2.93 33.61 37.57
C ARG A 218 4.01 34.24 38.45
N GLN A 219 5.29 33.88 38.24
CA GLN A 219 6.40 34.46 38.98
C GLN A 219 6.55 35.96 38.69
N GLN A 220 6.47 36.36 37.43
CA GLN A 220 6.52 37.77 37.02
C GLN A 220 5.36 38.57 37.63
N HIS A 221 4.14 38.02 37.59
CA HIS A 221 2.97 38.65 38.21
C HIS A 221 3.15 38.82 39.72
N LEU A 222 3.68 37.81 40.42
CA LEU A 222 3.98 37.92 41.85
C LEU A 222 5.04 39.00 42.14
N GLN A 223 6.10 39.08 41.32
CA GLN A 223 7.10 40.13 41.44
C GLN A 223 6.50 41.53 41.22
N GLN A 224 5.62 41.68 40.23
CA GLN A 224 4.90 42.93 39.98
C GLN A 224 3.96 43.29 41.13
N GLN A 225 3.22 42.34 41.69
CA GLN A 225 2.38 42.58 42.88
C GLN A 225 3.21 43.06 44.08
N VAL A 226 4.36 42.44 44.33
CA VAL A 226 5.28 42.89 45.39
C VAL A 226 5.79 44.29 45.10
N ALA A 227 6.17 44.61 43.86
CA ALA A 227 6.59 45.96 43.48
C ALA A 227 5.48 46.99 43.68
N LEU A 228 4.24 46.68 43.26
CA LEU A 228 3.07 47.53 43.47
C LEU A 228 2.83 47.78 44.97
N SER A 229 2.87 46.75 45.81
CA SER A 229 2.72 46.91 47.27
C SER A 229 3.79 47.83 47.88
N ARG A 230 5.03 47.79 47.37
CA ARG A 230 6.11 48.71 47.79
C ARG A 230 5.83 50.14 47.35
N TYR A 231 5.33 50.34 46.12
CA TYR A 231 4.95 51.67 45.64
C TYR A 231 3.76 52.23 46.42
N GLU A 232 2.75 51.41 46.72
CA GLU A 232 1.59 51.79 47.56
C GLU A 232 2.05 52.20 48.97
N ALA A 233 2.93 51.40 49.61
CA ALA A 233 3.50 51.75 50.90
C ALA A 233 4.30 53.07 50.85
N ARG A 234 5.07 53.29 49.78
CA ARG A 234 5.83 54.53 49.58
C ARG A 234 4.91 55.74 49.36
N ILE A 235 3.84 55.57 48.60
CA ILE A 235 2.83 56.62 48.40
C ILE A 235 2.17 56.97 49.74
N SER A 236 1.78 55.98 50.54
CA SER A 236 1.21 56.21 51.88
C SER A 236 2.18 56.97 52.77
N GLN A 237 3.46 56.57 52.82
CA GLN A 237 4.49 57.30 53.58
C GLN A 237 4.62 58.75 53.12
N LEU A 238 4.69 59.00 51.80
CA LEU A 238 4.78 60.35 51.26
C LEU A 238 3.51 61.17 51.53
N GLN A 239 2.33 60.55 51.60
CA GLN A 239 1.08 61.21 51.99
C GLN A 239 1.11 61.62 53.46
N ASP A 240 1.58 60.72 54.34
CA ASP A 240 1.76 61.00 55.77
C ASP A 240 2.77 62.15 55.96
N ASP A 241 3.94 62.07 55.32
CA ASP A 241 4.96 63.14 55.33
C ASP A 241 4.38 64.47 54.82
N ASN A 242 3.60 64.44 53.73
CA ASN A 242 2.96 65.65 53.20
C ASN A 242 1.94 66.24 54.17
N SER A 243 1.20 65.39 54.89
CA SER A 243 0.25 65.83 55.93
C SER A 243 0.97 66.43 57.13
N GLN A 244 2.09 65.83 57.57
CA GLN A 244 2.95 66.34 58.63
C GLN A 244 3.55 67.68 58.24
N LEU A 245 4.19 67.78 57.07
CA LEU A 245 4.74 69.04 56.56
C LEU A 245 3.69 70.13 56.38
N LYS A 246 2.46 69.77 55.99
CA LYS A 246 1.33 70.73 55.97
C LYS A 246 0.95 71.20 57.37
N GLY A 247 0.94 70.30 58.35
CA GLY A 247 0.75 70.62 59.76
C GLY A 247 1.85 71.56 60.28
N ASP A 248 3.11 71.19 60.09
CA ASP A 248 4.28 71.99 60.46
C ASP A 248 4.25 73.37 59.80
N LEU A 249 3.87 73.44 58.52
CA LEU A 249 3.70 74.72 57.81
C LEU A 249 2.58 75.56 58.42
N GLN A 250 1.45 74.95 58.82
CA GLN A 250 0.37 75.67 59.50
C GLN A 250 0.82 76.18 60.86
N ASP A 251 1.55 75.38 61.63
CA ASP A 251 2.04 75.77 62.95
C ASP A 251 3.15 76.82 62.86
N ALA A 252 4.05 76.72 61.88
CA ALA A 252 5.03 77.76 61.56
C ALA A 252 4.36 79.06 61.09
N LYS A 253 3.26 78.97 60.33
CA LYS A 253 2.45 80.15 59.97
C LYS A 253 1.81 80.78 61.20
N LYS A 254 1.20 80.00 62.09
CA LYS A 254 0.63 80.51 63.35
C LYS A 254 1.69 81.18 64.22
N SER A 255 2.87 80.56 64.36
CA SER A 255 3.96 81.14 65.15
C SER A 255 4.55 82.39 64.49
N TRP A 256 4.67 82.42 63.15
CA TRP A 256 5.06 83.62 62.42
C TRP A 256 4.03 84.74 62.57
N GLU A 257 2.73 84.44 62.49
CA GLU A 257 1.65 85.40 62.74
C GLU A 257 1.72 85.93 64.18
N ALA A 258 1.94 85.06 65.17
CA ALA A 258 2.14 85.46 66.57
C ALA A 258 3.34 86.40 66.73
N CYS A 259 4.53 85.99 66.26
CA CYS A 259 5.73 86.83 66.26
C CYS A 259 5.53 88.15 65.50
N ARG A 260 4.77 88.14 64.40
CA ARG A 260 4.41 89.35 63.65
C ARG A 260 3.52 90.26 64.49
N THR A 261 2.51 89.74 65.18
CA THR A 261 1.67 90.55 66.07
C THR A 261 2.46 91.13 67.25
N GLU A 262 3.38 90.35 67.84
CA GLU A 262 4.31 90.85 68.86
C GLU A 262 5.21 91.95 68.31
N ARG A 263 5.79 91.75 67.12
CA ARG A 263 6.59 92.75 66.42
C ARG A 263 5.77 94.01 66.14
N ASP A 264 4.54 93.88 65.65
CA ASP A 264 3.67 95.01 65.33
C ASP A 264 3.29 95.79 66.60
N LEU A 265 3.08 95.10 67.72
CA LEU A 265 2.86 95.71 69.04
C LEU A 265 4.10 96.43 69.56
N LEU A 266 5.29 95.82 69.46
CA LEU A 266 6.56 96.45 69.80
C LEU A 266 6.85 97.65 68.90
N ALA A 267 6.57 97.54 67.60
CA ALA A 267 6.72 98.63 66.65
C ALA A 267 5.75 99.78 66.97
N TYR A 268 4.52 99.47 67.38
CA TYR A 268 3.56 100.47 67.87
C TYR A 268 4.06 101.15 69.15
N GLN A 269 4.58 100.40 70.13
CA GLN A 269 5.18 100.95 71.34
C GLN A 269 6.39 101.84 71.03
N LEU A 270 7.28 101.42 70.13
CA LEU A 270 8.41 102.21 69.65
C LEU A 270 7.95 103.47 68.90
N ALA A 271 6.90 103.38 68.08
CA ALA A 271 6.30 104.52 67.39
C ALA A 271 5.68 105.52 68.40
N ALA A 272 5.02 105.03 69.45
CA ALA A 272 4.49 105.87 70.52
C ALA A 272 5.60 106.55 71.32
N MET A 273 6.67 105.82 71.66
CA MET A 273 7.86 106.38 72.32
C MET A 273 8.57 107.41 71.43
N THR A 274 8.76 107.13 70.14
CA THR A 274 9.39 108.06 69.19
C THR A 274 8.49 109.26 68.87
N ALA A 275 7.17 109.13 68.87
CA ALA A 275 6.24 110.27 68.77
C ALA A 275 6.22 111.14 70.04
N GLY A 276 6.49 110.55 71.21
CA GLY A 276 6.72 111.30 72.45
C GLY A 276 8.08 112.03 72.49
N GLN A 277 9.07 111.53 71.74
CA GLN A 277 10.42 112.09 71.66
C GLN A 277 10.49 113.54 71.17
N PRO A 278 9.80 113.99 70.10
CA PRO A 278 9.79 115.40 69.70
C PRO A 278 9.08 116.29 70.73
N VAL A 279 8.06 115.79 71.45
CA VAL A 279 7.41 116.55 72.53
C VAL A 279 8.38 116.76 73.70
N LEU A 280 9.15 115.73 74.06
CA LEU A 280 10.18 115.84 75.08
C LEU A 280 11.34 116.76 74.62
N LEU A 281 11.78 116.64 73.37
CA LEU A 281 12.80 117.53 72.79
C LEU A 281 12.30 118.97 72.72
N GLN A 282 11.04 119.20 72.39
CA GLN A 282 10.41 120.52 72.43
C GLN A 282 10.39 121.08 73.85
N LYS A 283 10.00 120.27 74.85
CA LYS A 283 10.08 120.68 76.27
C LYS A 283 11.51 121.01 76.71
N VAL A 284 12.50 120.27 76.22
CA VAL A 284 13.92 120.56 76.48
C VAL A 284 14.36 121.85 75.76
N ALA A 285 13.92 122.08 74.52
CA ALA A 285 14.20 123.31 73.78
C ALA A 285 13.56 124.53 74.45
N GLU A 286 12.30 124.43 74.89
CA GLU A 286 11.60 125.46 75.67
C GLU A 286 12.32 125.74 76.99
N ALA A 287 12.79 124.70 77.69
CA ALA A 287 13.59 124.87 78.90
C ALA A 287 14.97 125.50 78.63
N GLN A 288 15.59 125.18 77.48
CA GLN A 288 16.85 125.78 77.04
C GLN A 288 16.66 127.25 76.64
N GLU A 289 15.57 127.61 75.95
CA GLU A 289 15.21 128.99 75.64
C GLU A 289 14.90 129.79 76.91
N ALA A 290 14.17 129.21 77.86
CA ALA A 290 13.98 129.84 79.17
C ALA A 290 15.31 130.08 79.89
N ALA A 291 16.25 129.12 79.80
CA ALA A 291 17.58 129.26 80.37
C ALA A 291 18.45 130.31 79.65
N THR A 292 18.36 130.44 78.32
CA THR A 292 19.07 131.50 77.58
C THR A 292 18.49 132.88 77.84
N GLN A 293 17.16 133.00 77.95
CA GLN A 293 16.51 134.25 78.37
C GLN A 293 16.95 134.67 79.78
N LEU A 294 17.02 133.74 80.74
CA LEU A 294 17.57 134.00 82.07
C LEU A 294 19.06 134.40 82.03
N ARG A 295 19.87 133.78 81.16
CA ARG A 295 21.27 134.18 80.97
C ARG A 295 21.43 135.57 80.36
N ILE A 296 20.59 135.94 79.40
CA ILE A 296 20.60 137.30 78.80
C ILE A 296 20.16 138.33 79.84
N ALA A 297 19.13 138.04 80.65
CA ALA A 297 18.71 138.89 81.76
C ALA A 297 19.82 139.06 82.82
N LEU A 298 20.59 138.00 83.08
CA LEU A 298 21.76 138.08 83.95
C LEU A 298 22.88 138.93 83.33
N ALA A 299 23.13 138.80 82.03
CA ALA A 299 24.14 139.59 81.33
C ALA A 299 23.80 141.09 81.27
N THR A 300 22.52 141.45 81.12
CA THR A 300 22.09 142.86 81.20
C THR A 300 22.20 143.43 82.60
N GLN A 301 21.92 142.64 83.64
CA GLN A 301 22.18 143.02 85.04
C GLN A 301 23.68 143.21 85.33
N ILE A 302 24.54 142.33 84.80
CA ILE A 302 26.00 142.45 84.93
C ILE A 302 26.52 143.69 84.19
N GLY A 303 26.03 143.98 82.97
CA GLY A 303 26.38 145.20 82.25
C GLY A 303 25.93 146.49 82.98
N GLN A 304 24.78 146.47 83.64
CA GLN A 304 24.34 147.57 84.51
C GLN A 304 25.25 147.73 85.75
N ALA A 305 25.73 146.64 86.33
CA ALA A 305 26.69 146.67 87.43
C ALA A 305 28.07 147.19 86.99
N GLU A 306 28.56 146.81 85.81
CA GLU A 306 29.85 147.26 85.25
C GLU A 306 29.87 148.78 84.99
N VAL A 307 28.78 149.35 84.48
CA VAL A 307 28.63 150.80 84.30
C VAL A 307 28.62 151.54 85.63
N MET A 308 27.98 150.98 86.66
CA MET A 308 28.00 151.55 88.02
C MET A 308 29.40 151.49 88.66
N THR A 309 30.13 150.38 88.48
CA THR A 309 31.53 150.29 88.94
C THR A 309 32.46 151.24 88.16
N GLY A 310 32.24 151.45 86.87
CA GLY A 310 33.00 152.42 86.07
C GLY A 310 32.76 153.88 86.49
N GLN A 311 31.58 154.19 87.05
CA GLN A 311 31.30 155.50 87.65
C GLN A 311 31.96 155.67 89.02
N LEU A 312 32.10 154.60 89.81
CA LEU A 312 32.79 154.61 91.09
C LEU A 312 34.30 154.81 90.92
N VAL A 313 34.94 154.09 90.00
CA VAL A 313 36.39 154.23 89.73
C VAL A 313 36.75 155.64 89.24
N ARG A 314 35.86 156.30 88.47
CA ARG A 314 36.05 157.70 88.04
C ARG A 314 35.87 158.71 89.17
N ASN A 315 35.13 158.38 90.21
CA ASN A 315 34.99 159.23 91.40
C ASN A 315 36.19 159.03 92.34
N ASP A 316 36.67 157.79 92.49
CA ASP A 316 37.85 157.48 93.30
C ASP A 316 39.13 158.12 92.73
N SER A 317 39.34 158.06 91.40
CA SER A 317 40.49 158.74 90.77
C SER A 317 40.46 160.27 90.93
N LYS A 318 39.26 160.85 91.08
CA LYS A 318 39.06 162.30 91.28
C LYS A 318 39.29 162.71 92.74
N ILE A 319 39.11 161.78 93.68
CA ILE A 319 39.44 161.96 95.09
C ILE A 319 40.96 161.87 95.30
N GLU A 320 41.65 160.94 94.62
CA GLU A 320 43.12 160.83 94.67
C GLU A 320 43.84 162.07 94.10
N GLU A 321 43.35 162.65 93.01
CA GLU A 321 43.90 163.90 92.45
C GLU A 321 43.74 165.10 93.41
N LEU A 322 42.64 165.16 94.17
CA LEU A 322 42.39 166.22 95.15
C LEU A 322 43.26 166.06 96.42
N ASP A 323 43.57 164.82 96.82
CA ASP A 323 44.46 164.57 97.96
C ASP A 323 45.95 164.84 97.61
N GLN A 324 46.38 164.58 96.37
CA GLN A 324 47.72 164.97 95.91
C GLN A 324 47.91 166.48 95.86
N LEU A 325 46.88 167.23 95.43
CA LEU A 325 46.90 168.70 95.47
C LEU A 325 46.90 169.26 96.90
N ARG A 326 46.22 168.60 97.84
CA ARG A 326 46.24 168.97 99.26
C ARG A 326 47.63 168.75 99.89
N LEU A 327 48.32 167.66 99.55
CA LEU A 327 49.66 167.35 100.04
C LEU A 327 50.70 168.38 99.54
N MET A 328 50.64 168.78 98.27
CA MET A 328 51.54 169.82 97.74
C MET A 328 51.34 171.19 98.42
N LEU A 329 50.09 171.58 98.70
CA LEU A 329 49.80 172.84 99.41
C LEU A 329 50.27 172.83 100.87
N ILE A 330 50.39 171.66 101.50
CA ILE A 330 50.93 171.52 102.86
C ILE A 330 52.46 171.64 102.86
N GLU A 331 53.15 171.10 101.85
CA GLU A 331 54.61 171.23 101.70
C GLU A 331 55.04 172.67 101.37
N GLU A 332 54.31 173.39 100.51
CA GLU A 332 54.59 174.80 100.21
C GLU A 332 54.37 175.70 101.44
N ARG A 333 53.36 175.40 102.27
CA ARG A 333 53.09 176.14 103.52
C ARG A 333 54.17 175.90 104.58
N ALA A 334 54.72 174.69 104.69
CA ALA A 334 55.80 174.38 105.60
C ALA A 334 57.12 175.10 105.21
N GLN A 335 57.41 175.20 103.91
CA GLN A 335 58.60 175.88 103.41
C GLN A 335 58.56 177.41 103.61
N LEU A 336 57.38 178.03 103.53
CA LEU A 336 57.22 179.46 103.80
C LEU A 336 57.31 179.82 105.29
N GLN A 337 56.91 178.92 106.19
CA GLN A 337 57.05 179.13 107.64
C GLN A 337 58.50 179.04 108.14
N VAL A 338 59.33 178.17 107.54
CA VAL A 338 60.75 178.04 107.91
C VAL A 338 61.59 179.23 107.45
N ARG A 339 61.23 179.87 106.33
CA ARG A 339 61.97 181.05 105.83
C ARG A 339 61.66 182.32 106.61
N LEU A 340 60.44 182.48 107.14
CA LEU A 340 60.07 183.59 108.02
C LEU A 340 60.81 183.53 109.38
N ALA A 341 60.98 182.34 109.94
CA ALA A 341 61.72 182.14 111.19
C ALA A 341 63.22 182.48 111.09
N HIS A 342 63.81 182.38 109.89
CA HIS A 342 65.23 182.69 109.69
C HIS A 342 65.54 184.20 109.57
N CYS A 343 64.54 185.03 109.26
CA CYS A 343 64.70 186.49 109.20
C CYS A 343 64.61 187.19 110.58
N GLU A 344 63.93 186.60 111.57
CA GLU A 344 63.69 187.25 112.87
C GLU A 344 64.79 187.00 113.93
N GLN A 345 65.69 186.02 113.74
CA GLN A 345 66.67 185.61 114.77
C GLN A 345 68.09 186.17 114.59
N ARG A 346 68.37 187.03 113.61
CA ARG A 346 69.70 187.69 113.48
C ARG A 346 69.69 189.22 113.59
N GLU A 347 68.59 189.80 114.07
CA GLU A 347 68.51 191.22 114.51
C GLU A 347 68.71 191.42 116.03
N ARG A 348 69.01 190.39 116.84
CA ARG A 348 68.95 190.52 118.32
C ARG A 348 70.18 190.10 119.16
N ALA A 349 71.38 190.05 118.60
CA ALA A 349 72.59 189.93 119.44
C ALA A 349 73.87 190.44 118.77
N THR A 350 74.10 191.77 118.76
CA THR A 350 75.36 192.41 119.19
C THR A 350 75.29 193.94 119.04
N GLN A 351 74.88 194.62 120.11
CA GLN A 351 75.47 195.83 120.70
C GLN A 351 74.84 195.93 122.10
N ASP A 352 75.62 195.86 123.19
CA ASP A 352 76.39 197.01 123.68
C ASP A 352 77.92 196.93 123.57
N GLY A 353 78.51 198.06 123.14
CA GLY A 353 79.94 198.35 123.12
C GLY A 353 80.43 199.49 122.19
N LYS A 354 79.93 200.74 122.34
CA LYS A 354 80.71 202.01 122.28
C LYS A 354 79.82 203.22 122.59
N PRO A 355 80.30 204.22 123.34
CA PRO A 355 79.44 205.04 124.18
C PRO A 355 79.42 206.48 123.68
N GLY A 356 78.45 206.80 122.84
CA GLY A 356 78.68 207.91 121.91
C GLY A 356 79.74 207.58 120.86
#